data_AF-A0A2H3B5A6-F1
#
_entry.id   AF-A0A2H3B5A6-F1
#
_cell.length_a   1.000
_cell.length_b   1.000
_cell.length_c   1.000
_cell.angle_alpha   90.00
_cell.angle_beta   90.00
_cell.angle_gamma   90.00
#
_symmetry.space_group_name_H-M   'P 1'
#
loop_
_entity.id
_entity.type
_entity.pdbx_description
1 polymer ?
#
loop_
_entity_poly.entity_id
_entity_poly.type
_entity_poly.pdbx_seq_one_letter_code
_entity_poly.pdbx_strand_id
1 'polypeptide(L)' 'MRVVQKDRKYVIQATIVRIMKAQKSMTNEQLVQDIIEQISQRFTPQVPTRKAIDALLEKEYIQREEDALVYVA' A
#
# COMPACT_ATOMS: atom_id res chain seq x y z
N MET A 1 9.34 -20.03 -9.96
CA MET A 1 9.59 -18.80 -9.17
C MET A 1 8.53 -17.69 -9.36
N ARG A 2 7.27 -17.99 -9.74
CA ARG A 2 6.20 -16.97 -9.92
C ARG A 2 5.36 -16.70 -8.67
N VAL A 3 5.25 -17.68 -7.78
CA VAL A 3 4.41 -17.63 -6.57
C VAL A 3 4.91 -16.56 -5.58
N VAL A 4 6.22 -16.54 -5.31
CA VAL A 4 6.85 -15.61 -4.35
C VAL A 4 6.60 -14.13 -4.69
N GLN A 5 6.63 -13.75 -5.97
CA GLN A 5 6.38 -12.35 -6.35
C GLN A 5 4.91 -11.97 -6.17
N LYS A 6 3.99 -12.91 -6.42
CA LYS A 6 2.55 -12.71 -6.22
C LYS A 6 2.25 -12.55 -4.73
N ASP A 7 2.86 -13.37 -3.88
CA ASP A 7 2.71 -13.29 -2.43
C ASP A 7 3.23 -11.97 -1.88
N ARG A 8 4.42 -11.52 -2.35
CA ARG A 8 4.96 -10.20 -1.98
C ARG A 8 4.02 -9.05 -2.37
N LYS A 9 3.36 -9.13 -3.53
CA LYS A 9 2.34 -8.15 -3.94
C LYS A 9 1.19 -8.10 -2.93
N TYR A 10 0.68 -9.25 -2.51
CA TYR A 10 -0.40 -9.30 -1.51
C TYR A 10 0.04 -8.79 -0.14
N VAL A 11 1.27 -9.07 0.28
CA VAL A 11 1.83 -8.53 1.53
C VAL A 11 1.91 -7.00 1.49
N ILE A 12 2.34 -6.42 0.36
CA ILE A 12 2.35 -4.96 0.20
C ILE A 12 0.93 -4.39 0.29
N GLN A 13 -0.04 -4.98 -0.44
CA GLN A 13 -1.44 -4.54 -0.42
C GLN A 13 -2.04 -4.62 0.99
N ALA A 14 -1.83 -5.73 1.71
CA ALA A 14 -2.29 -5.89 3.08
C ALA A 14 -1.65 -4.89 4.04
N THR A 15 -0.38 -4.56 3.82
CA THR A 15 0.34 -3.54 4.60
C THR A 15 -0.27 -2.16 4.39
N ILE A 16 -0.57 -1.79 3.14
CA ILE A 16 -1.24 -0.52 2.81
C ILE A 16 -2.60 -0.44 3.51
N VAL A 17 -3.45 -1.46 3.36
CA VAL A 17 -4.79 -1.48 3.97
C VAL A 17 -4.70 -1.33 5.49
N ARG A 18 -3.74 -1.98 6.15
CA ARG A 18 -3.54 -1.87 7.60
C ARG A 18 -3.13 -0.46 8.04
N ILE A 19 -2.19 0.18 7.33
CA ILE A 19 -1.76 1.56 7.61
C ILE A 19 -2.94 2.52 7.41
N MET A 20 -3.59 2.44 6.25
CA MET A 20 -4.71 3.32 5.88
C MET A 20 -5.92 3.16 6.80
N LYS A 21 -6.22 1.94 7.23
CA LYS A 21 -7.32 1.68 8.19
C LYS A 21 -7.09 2.36 9.54
N ALA A 22 -5.83 2.48 9.97
CA ALA A 22 -5.44 3.12 11.22
C ALA A 22 -5.41 4.65 11.13
N GLN A 23 -4.82 5.20 10.06
CA GLN A 23 -4.63 6.65 9.90
C GLN A 23 -5.82 7.37 9.25
N LYS A 24 -6.72 6.63 8.56
CA LYS A 24 -7.91 7.11 7.84
C LYS A 24 -7.62 7.98 6.60
N SER A 25 -6.68 8.92 6.68
CA SER A 25 -6.18 9.66 5.54
C SER A 25 -4.68 9.95 5.68
N MET A 26 -3.98 10.07 4.54
CA MET A 26 -2.58 10.50 4.50
C MET A 26 -2.15 10.86 3.08
N THR A 27 -1.04 11.59 2.95
CA THR A 27 -0.47 11.89 1.62
C THR A 27 0.16 10.64 0.99
N ASN A 28 0.33 10.66 -0.33
CA ASN A 28 1.00 9.55 -1.03
C ASN A 28 2.44 9.34 -0.53
N GLU A 29 3.15 10.43 -0.23
CA GLU A 29 4.53 10.40 0.25
C GLU A 29 4.64 9.74 1.63
N GLN A 30 3.79 10.13 2.57
CA GLN A 30 3.72 9.54 3.91
C GLN A 30 3.40 8.04 3.82
N LEU A 31 2.40 7.68 3.01
CA LEU A 31 2.03 6.28 2.81
C LEU A 31 3.21 5.46 2.27
N VAL A 32 3.94 5.97 1.27
CA VAL A 32 5.09 5.27 0.69
C VAL A 32 6.20 5.09 1.72
N GLN A 33 6.47 6.10 2.54
CA GLN A 33 7.48 6.01 3.60
C GLN A 33 7.12 4.93 4.62
N ASP A 34 5.90 4.93 5.14
CA ASP A 34 5.42 3.96 6.13
C ASP A 34 5.45 2.53 5.57
N ILE A 35 5.13 2.35 4.28
CA ILE A 35 5.20 1.04 3.62
C ILE A 35 6.66 0.55 3.56
N ILE A 36 7.59 1.41 3.17
CA ILE A 36 9.01 1.04 3.06
C ILE A 36 9.54 0.63 4.43
N GLU A 37 9.25 1.41 5.46
CA GLU A 37 9.68 1.12 6.83
C GLU A 37 9.19 -0.26 7.28
N GLN A 38 7.91 -0.57 7.08
CA GLN A 38 7.32 -1.82 7.56
C GLN A 38 7.67 -3.04 6.71
N ILE A 39 7.88 -2.86 5.40
CA ILE A 39 8.22 -3.98 4.50
C ILE A 39 9.71 -4.30 4.56
N SER A 40 10.57 -3.31 4.74
CA SER A 40 12.03 -3.50 4.82
C SER A 40 12.44 -4.48 5.94
N GLN A 41 11.64 -4.58 7.01
CA GLN A 41 11.82 -5.56 8.09
C GLN A 41 11.60 -7.02 7.64
N ARG A 42 10.86 -7.25 6.55
CA ARG A 42 10.55 -8.60 6.03
C ARG A 42 11.32 -8.93 4.76
N PHE A 43 11.43 -7.97 3.82
CA PHE A 43 12.16 -8.17 2.57
C PHE A 43 12.45 -6.83 1.89
N THR A 44 13.45 -6.81 1.01
CA THR A 44 13.67 -5.66 0.12
C THR A 44 12.54 -5.57 -0.91
N PRO A 45 11.72 -4.50 -0.92
CA PRO A 45 10.62 -4.37 -1.85
C PRO A 45 11.16 -4.23 -3.29
N GLN A 46 11.03 -5.31 -4.07
CA GLN A 46 11.34 -5.30 -5.51
C GLN A 46 10.12 -4.93 -6.36
N VAL A 47 8.92 -5.01 -5.79
CA VAL A 47 7.67 -4.65 -6.47
C VAL A 47 7.39 -3.17 -6.26
N PRO A 48 7.05 -2.40 -7.31
CA PRO A 48 6.76 -0.98 -7.16
C PRO A 48 5.53 -0.74 -6.27
N THR A 49 5.70 -0.05 -5.14
CA THR A 49 4.62 0.31 -4.20
C THR A 49 3.46 1.02 -4.87
N ARG A 50 3.76 1.87 -5.87
CA ARG A 50 2.75 2.59 -6.68
C ARG A 50 1.72 1.65 -7.30
N LYS A 51 2.15 0.52 -7.90
CA LYS A 51 1.23 -0.46 -8.51
C LYS A 51 0.30 -1.11 -7.48
N ALA A 52 0.71 -1.20 -6.23
CA ALA A 52 -0.13 -1.74 -5.16
C ALA A 52 -1.19 -0.71 -4.72
N ILE A 53 -0.83 0.57 -4.67
CA ILE A 53 -1.77 1.67 -4.40
C ILE A 53 -2.81 1.77 -5.53
N ASP A 54 -2.38 1.75 -6.79
CA ASP A 54 -3.29 1.81 -7.94
C ASP A 54 -4.32 0.67 -7.91
N ALA A 55 -3.86 -0.56 -7.62
CA ALA A 55 -4.74 -1.72 -7.48
C ALA A 55 -5.69 -1.66 -6.27
N LEU A 56 -5.42 -0.81 -5.27
CA LEU A 56 -6.31 -0.60 -4.12
C LEU A 56 -7.31 0.54 -4.38
N LEU A 57 -6.94 1.53 -5.20
CA LEU A 57 -7.87 2.52 -5.76
C LEU A 57 -8.90 1.84 -6.67
N GLU A 58 -8.45 0.98 -7.59
CA GLU A 58 -9.34 0.20 -8.49
C GLU A 58 -10.33 -0.71 -7.74
N LYS A 59 -9.95 -1.15 -6.54
CA LYS A 59 -10.77 -2.01 -5.68
C LYS A 59 -11.57 -1.23 -4.64
N GLU A 60 -11.54 0.09 -4.69
CA GLU A 60 -12.30 0.99 -3.80
C GLU A 60 -11.95 0.83 -2.30
N TYR A 61 -10.76 0.30 -1.96
CA TYR A 61 -10.27 0.27 -0.58
C TYR A 61 -9.77 1.63 -0.11
N ILE A 62 -9.27 2.42 -1.06
CA ILE A 62 -8.83 3.79 -0.87
C ILE A 62 -9.37 4.66 -2.00
N GLN A 63 -9.52 5.95 -1.74
CA GLN A 63 -9.94 6.95 -2.71
C GLN A 63 -8.97 8.15 -2.66
N ARG A 64 -8.84 8.86 -3.78
CA ARG A 64 -8.14 10.15 -3.82
C ARG A 64 -9.12 11.24 -3.43
N GLU A 65 -8.75 12.04 -2.44
CA GLU A 65 -9.48 13.22 -2.03
C GLU A 65 -8.48 14.36 -1.90
N GLU A 66 -8.65 15.39 -2.73
CA GLU A 66 -7.68 16.48 -2.86
C GLU A 66 -6.24 15.96 -3.07
N ASP A 67 -5.34 16.24 -2.13
CA ASP A 67 -3.93 15.81 -2.13
C ASP A 67 -3.66 14.58 -1.24
N ALA A 68 -4.71 13.94 -0.72
CA ALA A 68 -4.62 12.79 0.18
C ALA A 68 -5.23 11.52 -0.41
N LEU A 69 -4.79 10.39 0.13
CA LEU A 69 -5.48 9.11 0.02
C LEU A 69 -6.33 8.94 1.28
N VAL A 70 -7.57 8.52 1.09
CA VAL A 70 -8.54 8.28 2.16
C VAL A 70 -9.00 6.84 2.11
N TYR A 71 -9.13 6.22 3.28
CA TYR A 71 -9.58 4.85 3.42
C TYR A 71 -11.11 4.74 3.39
N VAL A 72 -11.65 3.85 2.55
CA VAL A 72 -13.11 3.82 2.24
C VAL A 72 -13.83 2.51 2.64
N ALA A 73 -13.13 1.50 3.17
CA ALA A 73 -13.69 0.15 3.40
C ALA A 73 -13.87 -0.30 4.87
#